data_AF-A0A1W9NZ73-F1
#
_entry.id   AF-A0A1W9NZ73-F1
#
_cell.length_a   1.000
_cell.length_b   1.000
_cell.length_c   1.000
_cell.angle_alpha   90.00
_cell.angle_beta   90.00
_cell.angle_gamma   90.00
#
_symmetry.space_group_name_H-M   'P 1'
#
loop_
_entity.id
_entity.type
_entity.pdbx_description
1 polymer ?
#
loop_
_entity_poly.entity_id
_entity_poly.type
_entity_poly.pdbx_seq_one_letter_code
_entity_poly.pdbx_strand_id
1 'polypeptide(L)'
;MDEKDKKIWAIIQADFEGLHHWPDAVYDKEISFLANLHRHIFKVIIFIEQKHTSRDIEYLKFKKWLKGILPKGNLGSASCEDMAERILSEIKSRYPDRAIKVIVMEDGENGALIEYK
;
A
#
# COMPACT_ATOMS: atom_id res chain seq x y z
N MET A 1 6.70 29.63 -5.31
CA MET A 1 5.89 28.50 -5.76
C MET A 1 4.56 29.09 -6.15
N ASP A 2 4.25 29.10 -7.43
CA ASP A 2 3.03 29.73 -7.93
C ASP A 2 1.83 28.92 -7.43
N GLU A 3 0.63 29.51 -7.31
CA GLU A 3 -0.56 28.76 -6.83
C GLU A 3 -0.87 27.54 -7.72
N LYS A 4 -0.38 27.58 -8.97
CA LYS A 4 -0.45 26.51 -9.98
C LYS A 4 0.46 25.30 -9.71
N ASP A 5 1.46 25.41 -8.84
CA ASP A 5 2.38 24.31 -8.50
C ASP A 5 1.95 23.54 -7.24
N LYS A 6 0.86 23.96 -6.60
CA LYS A 6 0.38 23.37 -5.35
C LYS A 6 -0.27 22.02 -5.60
N LYS A 7 0.37 20.94 -5.14
CA LYS A 7 -0.28 19.63 -5.00
C LYS A 7 -0.91 19.47 -3.62
N ILE A 8 -2.13 18.94 -3.60
CA ILE A 8 -2.87 18.61 -2.39
C ILE A 8 -2.97 17.08 -2.35
N TRP A 9 -2.64 16.47 -1.21
CA TRP A 9 -2.69 15.02 -1.03
C TRP A 9 -3.71 14.67 0.04
N ALA A 10 -4.61 13.73 -0.26
CA ALA A 10 -5.33 13.00 0.76
C ALA A 10 -4.43 11.84 1.24
N ILE A 11 -4.31 11.70 2.56
CA ILE A 11 -3.53 10.63 3.19
C ILE A 11 -4.49 9.66 3.85
N ILE A 12 -4.54 8.43 3.35
CA ILE A 12 -5.41 7.38 3.87
C ILE A 12 -4.56 6.26 4.43
N GLN A 13 -4.80 5.91 5.69
CA GLN A 13 -4.10 4.83 6.37
C GLN A 13 -5.05 3.68 6.70
N ALA A 14 -4.60 2.47 6.40
CA ALA A 14 -5.25 1.22 6.79
C ALA A 14 -4.17 0.18 7.15
N ASP A 15 -4.63 -0.93 7.71
CA ASP A 15 -3.81 -2.02 8.18
C ASP A 15 -4.58 -3.32 7.98
N PHE A 16 -3.84 -4.41 7.80
CA PHE A 16 -4.40 -5.75 7.75
C PHE A 16 -3.35 -6.76 8.25
N GLU A 17 -3.83 -7.88 8.77
CA GLU A 17 -2.97 -9.01 9.15
C GLU A 17 -2.82 -9.98 7.97
N GLY A 18 -1.59 -10.42 7.73
CA GLY A 18 -1.28 -11.41 6.72
C GLY A 18 -0.15 -12.33 7.13
N LEU A 19 -0.13 -13.52 6.53
CA LEU A 19 0.98 -14.45 6.60
C LEU A 19 1.61 -14.59 5.22
N HIS A 20 2.93 -14.52 5.13
CA HIS A 20 3.64 -14.77 3.87
C HIS A 20 5.00 -15.42 4.14
N HIS A 21 5.73 -15.71 3.08
CA HIS A 21 7.09 -16.25 3.14
C HIS A 21 7.86 -15.86 1.89
N TRP A 22 9.19 -15.86 1.96
CA TRP A 22 10.05 -15.67 0.80
C TRP A 22 10.81 -16.98 0.51
N PRO A 23 10.34 -17.80 -0.45
CA PRO A 23 10.92 -19.11 -0.73
C PRO A 23 12.44 -19.11 -0.95
N ASP A 24 13.00 -18.09 -1.62
CA ASP A 24 14.43 -18.08 -1.95
C ASP A 24 15.31 -17.71 -0.75
N ALA A 25 14.74 -17.28 0.37
CA ALA A 25 15.52 -17.00 1.57
C ALA A 25 16.24 -18.24 2.12
N VAL A 26 15.86 -19.48 1.74
CA VAL A 26 16.55 -20.70 2.20
C VAL A 26 18.04 -20.69 1.88
N TYR A 27 18.43 -19.98 0.82
CA TYR A 27 19.81 -19.94 0.34
C TYR A 27 20.70 -18.95 1.12
N ASP A 28 20.12 -18.12 1.99
CA ASP A 28 20.83 -17.15 2.81
C ASP A 28 20.68 -17.48 4.31
N LYS A 29 21.79 -17.82 4.96
CA LYS A 29 21.80 -18.24 6.38
C LYS A 29 21.37 -17.14 7.34
N GLU A 30 21.52 -15.86 6.99
CA GLU A 30 21.17 -14.75 7.87
C GLU A 30 19.66 -14.52 7.93
N ILE A 31 18.97 -14.83 6.83
CA ILE A 31 17.54 -14.56 6.65
C ILE A 31 16.71 -15.81 6.34
N SER A 32 17.28 -17.02 6.46
CA SER A 32 16.62 -18.27 6.08
C SER A 32 15.29 -18.54 6.79
N PHE A 33 15.06 -17.89 7.93
CA PHE A 33 13.78 -17.94 8.63
C PHE A 33 12.62 -17.37 7.80
N LEU A 34 12.88 -16.42 6.90
CA LEU A 34 11.87 -15.82 6.01
C LEU A 34 11.30 -16.82 5.00
N ALA A 35 11.97 -17.94 4.74
CA ALA A 35 11.46 -19.00 3.88
C ALA A 35 10.27 -19.75 4.51
N ASN A 36 10.14 -19.70 5.83
CA ASN A 36 9.00 -20.27 6.53
C ASN A 36 7.85 -19.27 6.60
N LEU A 37 6.62 -19.77 6.66
CA LEU A 37 5.44 -18.93 6.81
C LEU A 37 5.53 -18.12 8.12
N HIS A 38 5.46 -16.81 8.00
CA HIS A 38 5.51 -15.87 9.12
C HIS A 38 4.46 -14.77 8.94
N ARG A 39 4.19 -14.04 10.03
CA ARG A 39 3.02 -13.16 10.17
C ARG A 39 3.47 -11.72 10.34
N HIS A 40 2.79 -10.81 9.64
CA HIS A 40 2.95 -9.37 9.81
C HIS A 40 1.61 -8.65 9.95
N ILE A 41 1.64 -7.50 10.61
CA ILE A 41 0.63 -6.46 10.43
C ILE A 41 1.11 -5.53 9.32
N PHE A 42 0.53 -5.69 8.13
CA PHE A 42 0.87 -4.84 6.99
C PHE A 42 0.20 -3.48 7.16
N LYS A 43 1.00 -2.41 7.26
CA LYS A 43 0.53 -1.03 7.24
C LYS A 43 0.48 -0.52 5.81
N VAL A 44 -0.66 0.05 5.43
CA VAL A 44 -0.89 0.61 4.09
C VAL A 44 -1.15 2.11 4.21
N ILE A 45 -0.34 2.90 3.52
CA ILE A 45 -0.47 4.36 3.47
C ILE A 45 -0.63 4.79 2.02
N ILE A 46 -1.75 5.44 1.72
CA ILE A 46 -2.06 5.95 0.39
C ILE A 46 -1.95 7.47 0.41
N PHE A 47 -1.19 8.02 -0.52
CA PHE A 47 -1.27 9.41 -0.92
C PHE A 47 -1.99 9.46 -2.25
N ILE A 48 -3.12 10.16 -2.31
CA ILE A 48 -3.85 10.38 -3.56
C ILE A 48 -4.07 11.88 -3.77
N GLU A 49 -3.79 12.35 -4.97
CA GLU A 49 -3.95 13.76 -5.33
C GLU A 49 -5.40 14.21 -5.18
N GLN A 50 -5.59 15.40 -4.61
CA GLN A 50 -6.86 16.12 -4.59
C GLN A 50 -6.82 17.26 -5.63
N LYS A 51 -7.83 17.29 -6.50
CA LYS A 51 -8.03 18.27 -7.57
C LYS A 51 -8.59 19.59 -7.05
N HIS A 52 -9.22 19.59 -5.86
CA HIS A 52 -9.74 20.79 -5.21
C HIS A 52 -9.77 20.66 -3.67
N THR A 53 -9.91 21.79 -2.98
CA THR A 53 -9.85 21.90 -1.51
C THR A 53 -11.14 21.51 -0.79
N SER A 54 -12.25 21.31 -1.51
CA SER A 54 -13.56 20.97 -0.93
C SER A 54 -13.85 19.47 -0.98
N ARG A 55 -13.21 18.68 -0.10
CA ARG A 55 -13.52 17.24 0.10
C ARG A 55 -13.64 16.44 -1.22
N ASP A 56 -12.64 16.56 -2.08
CA ASP A 56 -12.57 15.83 -3.34
C ASP A 56 -12.54 14.31 -3.11
N ILE A 57 -11.69 13.88 -2.19
CA ILE A 57 -11.72 12.53 -1.64
C ILE A 57 -12.39 12.59 -0.27
N GLU A 58 -13.47 11.80 -0.08
CA GLU A 58 -14.04 11.58 1.25
C GLU A 58 -13.27 10.45 1.93
N TYR A 59 -12.51 10.81 2.96
CA TYR A 59 -11.48 9.96 3.56
C TYR A 59 -12.04 8.68 4.20
N LEU A 60 -13.22 8.74 4.84
CA LEU A 60 -13.80 7.57 5.51
C LEU A 60 -14.38 6.57 4.51
N LYS A 61 -15.07 7.04 3.46
CA LYS A 61 -15.52 6.22 2.33
C LYS A 61 -14.34 5.57 1.62
N PHE A 62 -13.27 6.31 1.36
CA PHE A 62 -12.05 5.76 0.77
C PHE A 62 -11.47 4.69 1.68
N LYS A 63 -11.26 4.98 2.97
CA LYS A 63 -10.69 4.02 3.93
C LYS A 63 -11.53 2.75 4.06
N LYS A 64 -12.86 2.87 4.07
CA LYS A 64 -13.77 1.72 4.12
C LYS A 64 -13.64 0.86 2.86
N TRP A 65 -13.59 1.48 1.68
CA TRP A 65 -13.38 0.77 0.42
C TRP A 65 -11.99 0.12 0.37
N LEU A 66 -10.94 0.84 0.76
CA LEU A 66 -9.57 0.34 0.81
C LEU A 66 -9.50 -0.94 1.67
N LYS A 67 -10.04 -0.92 2.88
CA LYS A 67 -10.12 -2.11 3.75
C LYS A 67 -10.87 -3.30 3.12
N GLY A 68 -11.77 -3.04 2.16
CA GLY A 68 -12.48 -4.07 1.42
C GLY A 68 -11.63 -4.80 0.38
N ILE A 69 -10.61 -4.12 -0.17
CA ILE A 69 -9.72 -4.69 -1.20
C ILE A 69 -8.39 -5.21 -0.64
N LEU A 70 -8.05 -4.87 0.62
CA LEU A 70 -6.83 -5.37 1.25
C LEU A 70 -6.87 -6.89 1.37
N PRO A 71 -5.74 -7.58 1.11
CA PRO A 71 -5.69 -9.02 1.17
C PRO A 71 -5.79 -9.52 2.62
N LYS A 72 -6.06 -10.81 2.80
CA LYS A 72 -6.32 -11.41 4.12
C LYS A 72 -5.76 -12.81 4.20
N GLY A 73 -5.26 -13.19 5.36
CA GLY A 73 -4.80 -14.55 5.63
C GLY A 73 -3.46 -14.85 4.98
N ASN A 74 -3.34 -16.01 4.32
CA ASN A 74 -2.10 -16.42 3.66
C ASN A 74 -1.94 -15.74 2.29
N LEU A 75 -0.89 -14.94 2.15
CA LEU A 75 -0.54 -14.15 0.97
C LEU A 75 0.47 -14.86 0.06
N GLY A 76 0.87 -16.09 0.40
CA GLY A 76 1.87 -16.85 -0.34
C GLY A 76 3.23 -16.18 -0.26
N SER A 77 3.81 -15.87 -1.42
CA SER A 77 5.10 -15.19 -1.54
C SER A 77 5.00 -13.72 -1.95
N ALA A 78 3.84 -13.09 -1.73
CA ALA A 78 3.64 -11.69 -2.09
C ALA A 78 4.52 -10.78 -1.22
N SER A 79 5.36 -9.98 -1.87
CA SER A 79 6.18 -8.94 -1.27
C SER A 79 5.40 -7.66 -0.98
N CYS A 80 5.99 -6.73 -0.22
CA CYS A 80 5.42 -5.38 -0.05
C CYS A 80 5.22 -4.66 -1.39
N GLU A 81 6.15 -4.84 -2.33
CA GLU A 81 6.11 -4.32 -3.70
C GLU A 81 4.92 -4.89 -4.47
N ASP A 82 4.73 -6.20 -4.46
CA ASP A 82 3.60 -6.86 -5.13
C ASP A 82 2.26 -6.38 -4.58
N MET A 83 2.17 -6.25 -3.25
CA MET A 83 0.97 -5.75 -2.60
C MET A 83 0.72 -4.28 -2.94
N ALA A 84 1.75 -3.45 -2.94
CA ALA A 84 1.64 -2.04 -3.30
C ALA A 84 1.16 -1.87 -4.75
N GLU A 85 1.65 -2.67 -5.68
CA GLU A 85 1.28 -2.61 -7.11
C GLU A 85 -0.19 -3.03 -7.32
N ARG A 86 -0.62 -4.11 -6.65
CA ARG A 86 -2.03 -4.54 -6.69
C ARG A 86 -2.96 -3.47 -6.14
N ILE A 87 -2.63 -2.88 -4.99
CA ILE A 87 -3.40 -1.81 -4.38
C ILE A 87 -3.42 -0.57 -5.29
N LEU A 88 -2.29 -0.19 -5.89
CA LEU A 88 -2.20 0.90 -6.84
C LEU A 88 -3.12 0.69 -8.04
N SER A 89 -3.13 -0.51 -8.63
CA SER A 89 -4.00 -0.87 -9.76
C SER A 89 -5.49 -0.67 -9.42
N GLU A 90 -5.93 -1.15 -8.26
CA GLU A 90 -7.31 -0.97 -7.78
C GLU A 90 -7.65 0.52 -7.59
N ILE A 91 -6.73 1.31 -7.02
CA ILE A 91 -6.93 2.75 -6.83
C ILE A 91 -7.01 3.47 -8.18
N LYS A 92 -6.12 3.15 -9.13
CA LYS A 92 -6.13 3.75 -10.47
C LYS A 92 -7.41 3.46 -11.24
N SER A 93 -7.92 2.23 -11.12
CA SER A 93 -9.19 1.83 -11.73
C SER A 93 -10.36 2.64 -11.17
N ARG A 94 -10.38 2.88 -9.85
CA ARG A 94 -11.46 3.61 -9.17
C ARG A 94 -11.34 5.13 -9.26
N TYR A 95 -10.12 5.66 -9.26
CA TYR A 95 -9.79 7.08 -9.23
C TYR A 95 -8.78 7.41 -10.33
N PRO A 96 -9.21 7.42 -11.61
CA PRO A 96 -8.33 7.71 -12.73
C PRO A 96 -7.83 9.16 -12.71
N ASP A 97 -6.74 9.40 -13.46
CA ASP A 97 -6.15 10.72 -13.71
C ASP A 97 -5.79 11.47 -12.42
N ARG A 98 -5.10 10.78 -11.51
CA ARG A 98 -4.54 11.31 -10.26
C ARG A 98 -3.16 10.75 -10.02
N ALA A 99 -2.26 11.58 -9.51
CA ALA A 99 -1.01 11.08 -8.95
C ALA A 99 -1.32 10.28 -7.67
N ILE A 100 -0.70 9.10 -7.54
CA ILE A 100 -0.93 8.17 -6.43
C ILE A 100 0.43 7.66 -5.91
N LYS A 101 0.57 7.60 -4.59
CA LYS A 101 1.66 6.88 -3.92
C LYS A 101 1.07 5.84 -2.99
N VAL A 102 1.60 4.64 -3.04
CA VAL A 102 1.20 3.52 -2.19
C VAL A 102 2.41 3.06 -1.41
N ILE A 103 2.29 3.03 -0.08
CA ILE A 103 3.27 2.46 0.82
C ILE A 103 2.65 1.23 1.45
N VAL A 104 3.37 0.11 1.42
CA VAL A 104 3.07 -1.10 2.19
C VAL A 104 4.27 -1.40 3.07
N MET A 105 4.05 -1.58 4.37
CA MET A 105 5.11 -1.87 5.34
C MET A 105 4.76 -3.08 6.20
N GLU A 106 5.73 -3.94 6.45
CA GLU A 106 5.70 -5.02 7.44
C GLU A 106 5.88 -4.43 8.84
N ASP A 107 4.88 -4.62 9.69
CA ASP A 107 4.80 -4.15 11.09
C ASP A 107 5.00 -2.62 11.29
N GLY A 108 5.07 -1.88 10.19
CA GLY A 108 5.42 -0.46 10.18
C GLY A 108 6.91 -0.17 10.28
N GLU A 109 7.76 -1.14 9.97
CA GLU A 109 9.22 -1.00 10.05
C GLU A 109 9.83 -0.89 8.65
N ASN A 110 9.65 -1.93 7.83
CA ASN A 110 10.27 -2.07 6.51
C ASN A 110 9.20 -2.27 5.43
N GLY A 111 9.48 -1.91 4.18
CA GLY A 111 8.52 -2.13 3.11
C GLY A 111 8.85 -1.37 1.84
N ALA A 112 7.82 -1.17 1.02
CA ALA A 112 7.95 -0.61 -0.32
C ALA A 112 7.07 0.64 -0.51
N LEU A 113 7.56 1.57 -1.33
CA LEU A 113 6.81 2.71 -1.85
C LEU A 113 6.77 2.61 -3.38
N ILE A 114 5.57 2.66 -3.95
CA ILE A 114 5.36 2.81 -5.39
C ILE A 114 4.70 4.16 -5.65
N GLU A 115 5.22 4.88 -6.65
CA GLU A 115 4.70 6.17 -7.09
C GLU A 115 4.29 6.11 -8.57
N TYR A 116 3.05 6.48 -8.84
CA TYR A 116 2.51 6.68 -10.18
C TYR A 116 2.18 8.16 -10.38
N LYS A 117 2.65 8.72 -11.50
CA LYS A 117 2.47 10.11 -11.89
C LYS A 117 1.50 10.23 -13.05
#